data_AF-A0A7I9AF56-F1
#
_entry.id   AF-A0A7I9AF56-F1
#
_cell.length_a   1.000
_cell.length_b   1.000
_cell.length_c   1.000
_cell.angle_alpha   90.00
_cell.angle_beta   90.00
_cell.angle_gamma   90.00
#
_symmetry.space_group_name_H-M   'P 1'
#
loop_
_entity.id
_entity.type
_entity.pdbx_description
1 polymer ?
#
loop_
_entity_poly.entity_id
_entity_poly.type
_entity_poly.pdbx_seq_one_letter_code
_entity_poly.pdbx_strand_id
1 'polypeptide(L)'
;MTGENRGRGRPRKTESTYADTRNDLIRSGLELLTQNGFLATGVDAIVKNANVPKGSFYYYFKSKEDYAQTVLNAYNSFFEHKLKKHLHEPPRVSWRVFYL
;
A
#
# COMPACT_ATOMS: atom_id res chain seq x y z
N MET A 1 -34.18 8.58 38.63
CA MET A 1 -34.17 7.65 37.47
C MET A 1 -33.24 8.23 36.41
N THR A 2 -31.98 7.81 36.35
CA THR A 2 -31.08 8.14 35.23
C THR A 2 -30.19 6.92 34.98
N GLY A 3 -30.61 6.05 34.08
CA GLY A 3 -29.78 4.95 33.60
C GLY A 3 -28.79 5.50 32.58
N GLU A 4 -27.54 5.70 33.00
CA GLU A 4 -26.45 6.01 32.08
C GLU A 4 -26.25 4.84 31.11
N ASN A 5 -26.47 5.14 29.83
CA ASN A 5 -26.15 4.26 28.71
C ASN A 5 -24.62 4.22 28.58
N ARG A 6 -23.98 3.24 29.23
CA ARG A 6 -22.54 2.98 29.09
C ARG A 6 -22.27 2.60 27.64
N GLY A 7 -21.75 3.56 26.87
CA GLY A 7 -21.49 3.42 25.44
C GLY A 7 -20.82 2.09 25.14
N ARG A 8 -21.42 1.34 24.21
CA ARG A 8 -20.88 0.06 23.73
C ARG A 8 -19.45 0.34 23.27
N GLY A 9 -18.48 -0.39 23.84
CA GLY A 9 -17.08 -0.28 23.45
C GLY A 9 -16.88 -0.45 21.95
N ARG A 10 -15.74 0.00 21.43
CA ARG A 10 -15.42 -0.07 20.00
C ARG A 10 -15.68 -1.50 19.48
N PRO A 11 -16.47 -1.68 18.41
CA PRO A 11 -16.76 -2.98 17.84
C PRO A 11 -15.47 -3.78 17.65
N ARG A 12 -15.49 -5.07 18.01
CA ARG A 12 -14.35 -5.96 17.82
C ARG A 12 -14.02 -6.01 16.32
N LYS A 13 -12.77 -5.75 15.95
CA LYS A 13 -12.31 -5.89 14.57
C LYS A 13 -12.59 -7.33 14.09
N THR A 14 -13.21 -7.45 12.92
CA THR A 14 -13.44 -8.72 12.22
C THR A 14 -12.24 -9.06 11.34
N GLU A 15 -12.10 -10.32 10.90
CA GLU A 15 -11.04 -10.74 9.96
C GLU A 15 -10.93 -9.85 8.72
N SER A 16 -12.08 -9.43 8.17
CA SER A 16 -12.14 -8.47 7.06
C SER A 16 -11.49 -7.13 7.41
N THR A 17 -11.83 -6.52 8.56
CA THR A 17 -11.22 -5.24 8.98
C THR A 17 -9.71 -5.36 9.23
N TYR A 18 -9.22 -6.55 9.61
CA TYR A 18 -7.78 -6.80 9.74
C TYR A 18 -7.09 -6.82 8.38
N ALA A 19 -7.63 -7.55 7.40
CA ALA A 19 -7.11 -7.58 6.04
C ALA A 19 -7.10 -6.18 5.42
N ASP A 20 -8.15 -5.40 5.63
CA ASP A 20 -8.25 -4.02 5.14
C ASP A 20 -7.14 -3.13 5.69
N THR A 21 -6.93 -3.16 7.02
CA THR A 21 -5.87 -2.34 7.65
C THR A 21 -4.47 -2.76 7.19
N ARG A 22 -4.24 -4.07 7.01
CA ARG A 22 -2.97 -4.58 6.49
C ARG A 22 -2.72 -4.09 5.06
N ASN A 23 -3.76 -4.10 4.22
CA ASN A 23 -3.68 -3.62 2.84
C ASN A 23 -3.46 -2.10 2.78
N ASP A 24 -4.07 -1.32 3.67
CA ASP A 24 -3.84 0.12 3.76
C ASP A 24 -2.38 0.45 4.10
N LEU A 25 -1.77 -0.31 5.02
CA LEU A 25 -0.34 -0.18 5.33
C LEU A 25 0.53 -0.49 4.11
N ILE A 26 0.20 -1.51 3.32
CA ILE A 26 0.96 -1.88 2.10
C ILE A 26 0.79 -0.80 1.03
N ARG A 27 -0.43 -0.32 0.80
CA ARG A 27 -0.73 0.74 -0.17
C ARG A 27 0.01 2.03 0.19
N SER A 28 -0.02 2.41 1.46
CA SER A 28 0.74 3.55 1.95
C SER A 28 2.25 3.41 1.71
N GLY A 29 2.80 2.21 1.92
CA GLY A 29 4.21 1.95 1.64
C GLY A 29 4.52 2.10 0.16
N LEU A 30 3.69 1.52 -0.71
CA LEU A 30 3.85 1.59 -2.17
C LEU A 30 3.81 3.04 -2.68
N GLU A 31 2.87 3.84 -2.19
CA GLU A 31 2.76 5.27 -2.51
C GLU A 31 4.04 6.04 -2.13
N LEU A 32 4.49 5.90 -0.88
CA LEU A 32 5.67 6.60 -0.37
C LEU A 32 6.97 6.15 -1.06
N LEU A 33 7.13 4.86 -1.34
CA LEU A 33 8.28 4.33 -2.09
C LEU A 33 8.33 4.90 -3.51
N THR A 34 7.18 4.98 -4.18
CA THR A 34 7.10 5.47 -5.56
C THR A 34 7.38 6.97 -5.64
N GLN A 35 7.05 7.73 -4.60
CA GLN A 35 7.24 9.19 -4.54
C GLN A 35 8.65 9.58 -4.08
N ASN A 36 9.16 8.96 -3.01
CA ASN A 36 10.33 9.44 -2.26
C ASN A 36 11.51 8.46 -2.28
N GLY A 37 11.31 7.25 -2.80
CA GLY A 37 12.27 6.15 -2.71
C GLY A 37 12.24 5.43 -1.35
N PHE A 38 12.90 4.27 -1.30
CA PHE A 38 12.88 3.35 -0.15
C PHE A 38 13.56 3.92 1.11
N LEU A 39 14.73 4.55 0.95
CA LEU A 39 15.53 5.03 2.09
C LEU A 39 14.86 6.17 2.87
N ALA A 40 13.97 6.93 2.22
CA ALA A 40 13.22 8.03 2.84
C ALA A 40 11.93 7.55 3.54
N THR A 41 11.55 6.28 3.39
CA THR A 41 10.25 5.77 3.87
C THR A 41 10.40 4.99 5.18
N GLY A 42 10.21 5.67 6.32
CA GLY A 42 10.18 5.05 7.64
C GLY A 42 8.78 4.64 8.11
N VAL A 43 8.71 3.72 9.09
CA VAL A 43 7.44 3.25 9.69
C VAL A 43 6.54 4.40 10.14
N ASP A 44 7.11 5.47 10.69
CA ASP A 44 6.34 6.63 11.15
C ASP A 44 5.61 7.36 10.02
N ALA A 45 6.24 7.48 8.84
CA ALA A 45 5.61 8.07 7.66
C ALA A 45 4.47 7.19 7.14
N ILE A 46 4.68 5.88 7.12
CA ILE A 46 3.69 4.89 6.67
C ILE A 46 2.45 4.90 7.56
N VAL A 47 2.62 4.74 8.88
CA VAL A 47 1.48 4.65 9.79
C VAL A 47 0.70 5.96 9.83
N LYS A 48 1.39 7.10 9.65
CA LYS A 48 0.74 8.41 9.50
C LYS A 48 -0.06 8.49 8.20
N ASN A 49 0.49 8.07 7.06
CA ASN A 49 -0.19 8.12 5.77
C ASN A 49 -1.37 7.12 5.70
N ALA A 50 -1.25 5.95 6.33
CA ALA A 50 -2.33 4.96 6.44
C ALA A 50 -3.38 5.29 7.52
N ASN A 51 -3.19 6.35 8.32
CA ASN A 51 -4.02 6.67 9.49
C ASN A 51 -4.17 5.50 10.48
N VAL A 52 -3.07 4.78 10.72
CA VAL A 52 -2.99 3.63 11.64
C VAL A 52 -2.16 4.02 12.86
N PRO A 53 -2.57 3.71 14.09
CA PRO A 53 -1.72 3.91 15.26
C PRO A 53 -0.42 3.11 15.16
N LYS A 54 0.72 3.72 15.52
CA LYS A 54 2.04 3.07 15.47
C LYS A 54 2.07 1.73 16.21
N GLY A 55 1.43 1.63 17.38
CA GLY A 55 1.35 0.39 18.14
C GLY A 55 0.59 -0.72 17.42
N SER A 56 -0.39 -0.37 16.57
CA SER A 56 -1.13 -1.34 15.75
C SER A 56 -0.31 -1.88 14.59
N PHE A 57 0.75 -1.20 14.14
CA PHE A 57 1.62 -1.70 13.07
C PHE A 57 2.17 -3.10 13.37
N TYR A 58 2.69 -3.27 14.59
CA TYR A 58 3.30 -4.52 15.04
C TYR A 58 2.30 -5.66 15.25
N TYR A 59 1.00 -5.38 15.20
CA TYR A 59 -0.03 -6.40 15.12
C TYR A 59 -0.12 -7.02 13.70
N TYR A 60 0.17 -6.24 12.65
CA TYR A 60 0.04 -6.66 11.25
C TYR A 60 1.34 -7.19 10.64
N PHE A 61 2.48 -6.69 11.13
CA PHE A 61 3.80 -7.06 10.63
C PHE A 61 4.71 -7.40 11.81
N LYS A 62 5.39 -8.54 11.73
CA LYS A 62 6.21 -9.06 12.84
C LYS A 62 7.45 -8.20 13.08
N SER A 63 7.99 -7.60 12.02
CA SER A 63 9.13 -6.71 12.09
C SER A 63 9.08 -5.66 10.97
N LYS A 64 10.01 -4.70 11.01
CA LYS A 64 10.13 -3.70 9.94
C LYS A 64 10.60 -4.33 8.63
N GLU A 65 11.46 -5.35 8.73
CA GLU A 65 12.03 -6.09 7.62
C GLU A 65 10.94 -6.92 6.90
N ASP A 66 10.06 -7.58 7.66
CA ASP A 66 8.89 -8.31 7.13
C ASP A 66 7.96 -7.38 6.34
N TYR A 67 7.68 -6.20 6.89
CA TYR A 67 6.93 -5.17 6.19
C TYR A 67 7.65 -4.66 4.93
N ALA A 68 8.94 -4.34 5.06
CA ALA A 68 9.75 -3.81 3.95
C ALA A 68 9.78 -4.80 2.77
N GLN A 69 9.99 -6.09 3.04
CA GLN A 69 9.95 -7.13 2.02
C GLN A 69 8.58 -7.22 1.34
N THR A 70 7.50 -7.15 2.13
CA THR A 70 6.12 -7.17 1.60
C THR A 70 5.88 -6.00 0.63
N VAL A 71 6.29 -4.78 1.00
CA VAL A 71 6.10 -3.59 0.18
C VAL A 71 7.01 -3.60 -1.05
N LEU A 72 8.26 -4.05 -0.93
CA LEU A 72 9.17 -4.18 -2.07
C LEU A 72 8.63 -5.18 -3.10
N ASN A 73 8.05 -6.29 -2.65
CA ASN A 73 7.41 -7.25 -3.55
C ASN A 73 6.21 -6.62 -4.26
N ALA A 74 5.35 -5.89 -3.54
CA ALA A 74 4.23 -5.16 -4.13
C ALA A 74 4.68 -4.10 -5.15
N TYR A 75 5.76 -3.37 -4.83
CA TYR A 75 6.37 -2.41 -5.73
C TYR A 75 6.91 -3.07 -7.00
N ASN A 76 7.63 -4.19 -6.86
CA ASN A 76 8.14 -4.93 -8.02
C ASN A 76 7.00 -5.39 -8.94
N SER A 77 5.94 -5.99 -8.38
CA SER A 77 4.77 -6.40 -9.17
C SER A 77 4.07 -5.23 -9.86
N PHE A 78 3.89 -4.10 -9.16
CA PHE A 78 3.32 -2.88 -9.73
C PHE A 78 4.19 -2.34 -10.89
N PHE A 79 5.51 -2.29 -10.67
CA PHE A 79 6.45 -1.74 -11.64
C PHE A 79 6.56 -2.64 -12.88
N GLU A 80 6.65 -3.96 -12.71
CA GLU A 80 6.64 -4.93 -13.80
C GLU A 80 5.36 -4.82 -14.65
N HIS A 81 4.19 -4.70 -14.01
CA HIS A 81 2.93 -4.51 -14.73
C HIS A 81 2.93 -3.23 -15.56
N LYS A 82 3.43 -2.13 -14.98
CA LYS A 82 3.53 -0.83 -15.66
C LYS A 82 4.51 -0.89 -16.83
N LEU A 83 5.68 -1.50 -16.64
CA LEU A 83 6.66 -1.71 -17.72
C LEU A 83 6.08 -2.55 -18.85
N LYS A 84 5.45 -3.68 -18.53
CA LYS A 84 4.82 -4.55 -19.55
C LYS A 84 3.77 -3.80 -20.37
N LYS A 85 2.94 -2.99 -19.70
CA LYS A 85 1.91 -2.18 -20.37
C LYS A 85 2.49 -1.18 -21.38
N HIS A 86 3.65 -0.60 -21.09
CA HIS A 86 4.22 0.47 -21.92
C HIS A 86 5.31 0.02 -22.90
N LEU A 87 5.97 -1.12 -22.65
CA LEU A 87 7.08 -1.62 -23.46
C LEU A 87 6.68 -2.73 -24.46
N HIS A 88 5.49 -3.34 -24.32
CA HIS A 88 4.99 -4.35 -25.26
C HIS A 88 4.02 -3.82 -26.34
N GLU A 89 3.74 -2.51 -26.40
CA GLU A 89 3.11 -1.94 -27.59
C GLU A 89 4.18 -1.79 -28.70
N PRO A 90 4.10 -2.49 -29.85
CA PRO A 90 4.90 -2.09 -31.00
C PRO A 90 4.55 -0.63 -31.32
N PRO A 91 5.53 0.18 -31.75
CA PRO A 91 5.28 1.59 -31.96
C PRO A 91 4.11 1.76 -32.94
N ARG A 92 3.11 2.59 -32.56
CA ARG A 92 1.98 2.97 -33.42
C ARG A 92 2.43 3.88 -34.58
N VAL A 93 3.57 3.60 -35.20
CA VAL A 93 3.92 4.17 -36.50
C VAL A 93 3.38 3.26 -37.58
N SER A 94 2.30 3.71 -38.21
CA SER A 94 1.90 3.18 -39.49
C SER A 94 2.96 3.56 -40.51
N TRP A 95 3.74 2.59 -40.97
CA TRP A 95 4.73 2.76 -42.05
C TRP A 95 4.10 3.15 -43.41
N ARG A 96 2.78 3.41 -43.48
CA ARG A 96 2.05 3.75 -44.70
C ARG A 96 2.27 5.18 -45.22
N VAL A 97 3.03 6.03 -44.52
CA VAL A 97 3.26 7.42 -44.95
C VAL A 97 4.66 7.66 -45.55
N PHE A 98 5.56 6.65 -45.52
CA PHE A 98 6.92 6.79 -46.06
C PHE A 98 7.14 6.13 -47.44
N TYR A 99 6.10 5.53 -48.03
CA TYR A 99 6.14 4.92 -49.37
C TYR A 99 5.07 5.51 -50.31
N LEU A 100 4.94 6.85 -50.31
CA LEU A 100 4.29 7.66 -51.36
C LEU A 100 5.17 8.88 -51.60
#